data_AF-A9HXQ0-F1
#
_entry.id   AF-A9HXQ0-F1
#
_cell.length_a   1.000
_cell.length_b   1.000
_cell.length_c   1.000
_cell.angle_alpha   90.00
_cell.angle_beta   90.00
_cell.angle_gamma   90.00
#
_symmetry.space_group_name_H-M   'P 1'
#
loop_
_entity.id
_entity.type
_entity.pdbx_description
1 polymer ?
#
loop_
_entity_poly.entity_id
_entity_poly.type
_entity_poly.pdbx_seq_one_letter_code
_entity_poly.pdbx_strand_id
1 'polypeptide(L)' 'MNQVPTALTDAAGLDAPILQARQRLYQQARQRHPARWSGKLRNWQPIGSVWLNPEPDQHEQDTDPVLEAA' A
#
# COMPACT_ATOMS: atom_id res chain seq x y z
N MET A 1 12.38 -30.46 0.73
CA MET A 1 11.46 -29.61 -0.06
C MET A 1 10.37 -29.11 0.88
N ASN A 2 10.57 -27.94 1.49
CA ASN A 2 9.57 -27.37 2.39
C ASN A 2 8.89 -26.22 1.65
N GLN A 3 7.65 -26.47 1.25
CA GLN A 3 6.76 -25.45 0.69
C GLN A 3 6.50 -24.40 1.78
N VAL A 4 6.97 -23.17 1.55
CA VAL A 4 6.62 -22.02 2.39
C VAL A 4 5.24 -21.56 1.92
N PRO A 5 4.19 -21.55 2.75
CA PRO A 5 2.88 -21.11 2.29
C PRO A 5 2.94 -19.60 1.98
N THR A 6 2.96 -19.28 0.68
CA THR A 6 2.78 -17.92 0.15
C THR A 6 1.31 -17.54 0.24
N ALA A 7 0.80 -17.36 1.46
CA ALA A 7 -0.46 -16.69 1.70
C ALA A 7 -0.16 -15.22 2.04
N LEU A 8 0.36 -14.48 1.07
CA LEU A 8 0.30 -13.03 1.11
C LEU A 8 -1.12 -12.64 0.71
N THR A 9 -1.76 -11.83 1.57
CA THR A 9 -3.01 -11.11 1.33
C THR A 9 -4.28 -11.96 1.15
N ASP A 10 -4.76 -12.51 2.27
CA ASP A 10 -6.18 -12.33 2.59
C ASP A 10 -6.43 -10.82 2.66
N ALA A 11 -6.98 -10.24 1.59
CA ALA A 11 -7.59 -8.92 1.60
C ALA A 11 -9.11 -9.11 1.72
N ALA A 12 -9.60 -9.70 2.82
CA ALA A 12 -11.03 -9.93 3.06
C ALA A 12 -11.82 -8.62 3.32
N GLY A 13 -11.43 -7.49 2.72
CA GLY A 13 -12.11 -6.19 2.87
C GLY A 13 -12.07 -5.62 4.30
N LEU A 14 -11.29 -6.21 5.20
CA LEU A 14 -11.23 -5.81 6.61
C LEU A 14 -10.29 -4.62 6.87
N ASP A 15 -9.58 -4.15 5.85
CA ASP A 15 -8.63 -3.04 6.01
C ASP A 15 -9.32 -1.76 6.49
N ALA A 16 -10.45 -1.40 5.86
CA ALA A 16 -11.20 -0.20 6.21
C ALA A 16 -11.69 -0.21 7.67
N PRO A 17 -12.39 -1.25 8.18
CA PRO A 17 -12.83 -1.27 9.58
C PRO A 17 -11.65 -1.31 10.57
N ILE A 18 -10.55 -2.01 10.25
CA ILE A 18 -9.37 -2.07 11.12
C ILE A 18 -8.70 -0.69 11.21
N LEU A 19 -8.51 -0.01 10.08
CA LEU A 19 -7.94 1.33 10.04
C LEU A 19 -8.80 2.35 10.78
N GLN A 20 -10.12 2.29 10.64
CA GLN A 20 -11.06 3.14 11.38
C GLN A 20 -10.98 2.89 12.89
N ALA A 21 -10.91 1.63 13.32
CA ALA A 21 -10.76 1.28 14.73
C ALA A 21 -9.44 1.83 15.32
N ARG A 22 -8.34 1.70 14.58
CA ARG A 22 -7.02 2.27 14.97
C ARG A 22 -7.08 3.78 15.12
N GLN A 23 -7.73 4.48 14.19
CA GLN A 23 -7.88 5.92 14.26
C GLN A 23 -8.61 6.36 15.55
N ARG A 24 -9.74 5.72 15.87
CA ARG A 24 -10.52 6.02 17.08
C ARG A 24 -9.70 5.79 18.37
N LEU A 25 -9.00 4.66 18.45
CA LEU A 25 -8.16 4.33 19.60
C LEU A 25 -7.08 5.40 19.85
N TYR A 26 -6.38 5.81 18.79
CA TYR A 26 -5.31 6.79 18.88
C TYR A 26 -5.82 8.19 19.22
N GLN A 27 -7.01 8.56 18.73
CA GLN A 27 -7.67 9.81 19.12
C GLN A 27 -8.00 9.85 20.61
N GLN A 28 -8.58 8.78 21.15
CA GLN A 28 -8.89 8.66 22.58
C GLN A 28 -7.62 8.69 23.44
N ALA A 29 -6.58 7.95 23.05
CA ALA A 29 -5.31 7.93 23.76
C ALA A 29 -4.64 9.32 23.81
N ARG A 30 -4.72 10.08 22.71
CA ARG A 30 -4.20 11.44 22.65
C ARG A 30 -5.01 12.41 23.51
N GLN A 31 -6.34 12.30 23.52
CA GLN A 31 -7.19 13.12 24.39
C GLN A 31 -6.87 12.87 25.87
N ARG A 32 -6.59 11.62 26.24
CA ARG A 32 -6.29 11.24 27.63
C ARG A 32 -4.94 11.75 28.11
N HIS A 33 -3.91 11.75 27.24
CA HIS A 33 -2.55 12.11 27.63
C HIS A 33 -1.86 13.04 26.63
N PRO A 34 -2.37 14.28 26.42
CA PRO A 34 -1.88 15.17 25.36
C PRO A 34 -0.39 15.49 25.46
N ALA A 35 0.16 15.60 26.68
CA ALA A 35 1.59 15.87 26.91
C ALA A 35 2.53 14.80 26.34
N ARG A 36 2.04 13.57 26.12
CA ARG A 36 2.83 12.47 25.54
C ARG A 36 2.91 12.52 24.01
N TRP A 37 2.13 13.40 23.37
CA TRP A 37 2.00 13.49 21.91
C TRP A 37 2.47 14.86 21.43
N SER A 38 3.63 14.91 20.78
CA SER A 38 4.23 16.16 20.29
C SER A 38 3.77 16.58 18.89
N GLY A 39 2.79 15.88 18.28
CA GLY A 39 2.42 16.13 16.88
C GLY A 39 1.08 15.55 16.43
N LYS A 40 0.90 15.53 15.11
CA LYS A 40 -0.29 14.95 14.46
C LYS A 40 -0.32 13.43 14.66
N LEU A 41 -1.52 12.86 14.67
CA LEU A 41 -1.69 11.41 14.68
C LEU A 41 -1.24 10.83 13.32
N ARG A 42 -0.83 9.56 13.33
CA ARG A 42 -0.52 8.83 12.11
C ARG A 42 -1.74 8.82 11.18
N ASN A 43 -1.50 8.95 9.87
CA ASN A 43 -2.56 8.82 8.88
C ASN A 43 -3.00 7.35 8.80
N TRP A 44 -4.26 7.09 9.14
CA TRP A 44 -4.90 5.78 9.04
C TRP A 44 -5.94 5.74 7.91
N GLN A 45 -5.84 6.63 6.92
CA GLN A 45 -6.66 6.54 5.72
C GLN A 45 -6.26 5.31 4.90
N PRO A 46 -7.23 4.57 4.34
CA PRO A 46 -6.93 3.50 3.39
C PRO A 46 -6.22 4.10 2.18
N ILE A 47 -5.16 3.44 1.73
CA ILE A 47 -4.52 3.74 0.46
C ILE A 47 -5.30 2.98 -0.61
N GLY A 48 -5.66 3.67 -1.69
CA GLY A 48 -6.34 3.04 -2.83
C GLY A 48 -5.44 2.01 -3.54
N SER A 49 -5.94 1.43 -4.62
CA SER A 49 -5.15 0.50 -5.43
C SER A 49 -3.92 1.20 -6.00
N VAL A 50 -2.76 0.60 -5.77
CA VAL A 50 -1.48 1.02 -6.35
C VAL A 50 -0.93 -0.14 -7.18
N TRP A 51 -0.40 0.19 -8.34
CA TRP A 51 0.24 -0.78 -9.23
C TRP A 51 1.72 -0.85 -8.93
N LEU A 52 2.26 -2.06 -8.79
CA LEU A 52 3.67 -2.27 -8.47
C LEU A 52 4.58 -2.01 -9.70
N ASN A 53 4.04 -2.19 -10.91
CA ASN A 53 4.66 -1.84 -12.19
C ASN A 53 3.72 -0.90 -12.96
N PRO A 54 4.25 0.00 -13.82
CA PRO A 54 3.43 0.78 -14.74
C PRO A 54 2.60 -0.14 -15.65
N GLU A 55 1.46 0.36 -16.13
CA GLU A 55 0.63 -0.41 -17.06
C GLU A 55 1.42 -0.71 -18.36
N PRO A 56 1.26 -1.90 -18.96
CA PRO A 56 2.03 -2.33 -20.14
C PRO A 56 1.99 -1.37 -21.33
N ASP A 57 1.02 -0.46 -21.38
CA ASP A 57 0.85 0.52 -22.45
C ASP A 57 1.84 1.71 -22.37
N GLN A 58 2.71 1.76 -21.35
CA GLN A 58 3.81 2.74 -21.27
C GLN A 58 5.15 2.20 -21.77
N HIS A 59 5.19 0.97 -22.30
CA HIS A 59 6.40 0.32 -22.85
C HIS A 59 6.32 0.07 -24.35
N GLU A 60 5.74 1.01 -25.10
CA GLU A 60 5.92 1.14 -26.54
C GLU A 60 6.51 2.54 -26.76
N GLN A 61 7.76 2.75 -27.18
CA GLN A 61 8.42 2.29 -28.39
C GLN A 61 9.94 2.44 -28.22
N ASP A 62 10.66 1.34 -28.00
CA ASP A 62 12.07 1.21 -28.40
C ASP A 62 12.16 0.03 -29.37
N THR A 63 11.47 0.16 -30.51
CA THR A 63 11.72 -0.71 -31.66
C THR A 63 12.90 -0.11 -32.41
N ASP A 64 14.12 -0.48 -32.03
CA ASP A 64 15.30 -0.24 -32.87
C ASP A 64 15.16 -1.09 -34.15
N PRO A 65 14.98 -0.50 -35.34
CA PRO A 65 14.89 -1.28 -36.57
C PRO A 65 16.29 -1.35 -37.17
N VAL A 66 17.19 -2.12 -36.56
CA VAL A 66 18.51 -2.36 -37.18
C VAL A 66 18.92 -3.81 -37.02
N LEU A 67 18.35 -4.68 -37.86
CA LEU A 67 19.12 -5.69 -38.59
C LEU A 67 18.28 -6.34 -39.71
N GLU A 68 18.03 -5.61 -40.80
CA GLU A 68 18.05 -6.22 -42.13
C GLU A 68 19.00 -5.40 -43.01
N ALA A 69 20.23 -5.88 -43.13
CA ALA A 69 21.12 -5.54 -44.24
C ALA A 69 22.13 -6.67 -44.44
N ALA A 70 22.01 -7.29 -45.62
CA ALA A 70 23.01 -8.05 -46.39
C ALA A 70 23.45 -9.44 -45.90
#